data_AF-A0A645F7R1-F1
#
_entry.id   AF-A0A645F7R1-F1
#
_cell.length_a   1.000
_cell.length_b   1.000
_cell.length_c   1.000
_cell.angle_alpha   90.00
_cell.angle_beta   90.00
_cell.angle_gamma   90.00
#
_symmetry.space_group_name_H-M   'P 1'
#
loop_
_entity.id
_entity.type
_entity.pdbx_description
1 polymer ?
#
loop_
_entity_poly.entity_id
_entity_poly.type
_entity_poly.pdbx_seq_one_letter_code
_entity_poly.pdbx_strand_id
1 'polypeptide(L)' 'MFFEIGEKMEESLTELIKKYLPLASYEFHKDIYNRTRFLYVRNDKYED' A
#
# COMPACT_ATOMS: atom_id res chain seq x y z
N MET A 1 -8.70 0.33 1.23
CA MET A 1 -8.26 1.33 2.24
C MET A 1 -7.13 2.16 1.65
N PHE A 2 -7.06 3.46 1.94
CA PHE A 2 -6.07 4.38 1.38
C PHE A 2 -5.34 5.11 2.51
N PHE A 3 -4.00 5.15 2.45
CA PHE A 3 -3.14 5.68 3.49
C PHE A 3 -2.12 6.66 2.90
N GLU A 4 -1.88 7.77 3.57
CA GLU A 4 -0.66 8.57 3.33
C GLU A 4 0.52 7.92 4.07
N ILE A 5 1.67 7.87 3.42
CA ILE A 5 2.89 7.23 3.92
C ILE A 5 4.08 8.19 3.81
N GLY A 6 5.11 7.94 4.61
CA GLY A 6 6.40 8.62 4.49
C GLY A 6 7.13 8.24 3.20
N GLU A 7 8.11 9.06 2.81
CA GLU A 7 8.96 8.76 1.65
C GLU A 7 9.82 7.52 1.91
N LYS A 8 10.09 6.73 0.86
CA LYS A 8 10.98 5.55 0.89
C LYS A 8 10.50 4.44 1.83
N MET A 9 9.18 4.33 2.06
CA MET A 9 8.58 3.31 2.92
C MET A 9 8.08 2.08 2.14
N GLU A 10 8.19 2.07 0.80
CA GLU A 10 7.59 1.04 -0.05
C GLU A 10 8.04 -0.38 0.31
N GLU A 11 9.33 -0.57 0.57
CA GLU A 11 9.90 -1.88 0.89
C GLU A 11 9.38 -2.41 2.24
N SER A 12 9.52 -1.61 3.31
CA SER A 12 9.05 -2.00 4.65
C SER A 12 7.54 -2.24 4.69
N LEU A 13 6.75 -1.42 3.98
CA LEU A 13 5.30 -1.60 3.90
C LEU A 13 4.92 -2.84 3.09
N THR A 14 5.64 -3.11 1.99
CA THR A 14 5.43 -4.33 1.19
C THR A 14 5.65 -5.58 2.03
N GLU A 15 6.71 -5.63 2.84
CA GLU A 15 6.98 -6.75 3.75
C GLU A 15 5.84 -6.94 4.76
N LEU A 16 5.35 -5.85 5.36
CA LEU A 16 4.24 -5.88 6.31
C LEU A 16 2.95 -6.38 5.66
N ILE A 17 2.59 -5.87 4.47
CA ILE A 17 1.39 -6.30 3.74
C ILE A 17 1.50 -7.79 3.42
N LYS A 18 2.62 -8.26 2.88
CA LYS A 18 2.81 -9.69 2.56
C LYS A 18 2.74 -10.58 3.80
N LYS A 19 3.23 -10.10 4.95
CA LYS A 19 3.24 -10.85 6.21
C LYS A 19 1.85 -10.96 6.84
N TYR A 20 1.11 -9.85 6.91
CA TYR A 20 -0.14 -9.77 7.68
C TYR A 20 -1.40 -9.83 6.82
N LEU A 21 -1.30 -9.46 5.55
CA LEU A 21 -2.37 -9.42 4.57
C LEU A 21 -1.95 -10.13 3.26
N PRO A 22 -1.58 -11.43 3.31
CA PRO A 22 -0.96 -12.14 2.18
C PRO A 22 -1.84 -12.25 0.93
N LEU A 23 -3.12 -11.94 1.04
CA LEU A 23 -4.11 -12.01 -0.04
C LEU A 23 -4.68 -10.65 -0.42
N ALA A 24 -4.14 -9.58 0.15
CA ALA A 24 -4.51 -8.23 -0.23
C ALA A 24 -3.75 -7.82 -1.49
N SER A 25 -4.47 -7.19 -2.41
CA SER A 25 -3.87 -6.38 -3.48
C SER A 25 -3.43 -5.04 -2.90
N TYR A 26 -2.32 -4.48 -3.40
CA TYR A 26 -1.84 -3.17 -2.96
C TYR A 26 -1.18 -2.38 -4.08
N GLU A 27 -1.32 -1.05 -4.04
CA GLU A 27 -0.79 -0.12 -5.03
C GLU A 27 -0.15 1.09 -4.35
N PHE A 28 0.99 1.54 -4.86
CA PHE A 28 1.64 2.77 -4.40
C PHE A 28 1.39 3.90 -5.40
N HIS A 29 0.97 5.06 -4.90
CA HIS A 29 0.75 6.25 -5.71
C HIS A 29 1.67 7.40 -5.32
N LYS A 30 1.98 8.20 -6.33
CA LYS A 30 2.83 9.39 -6.18
C LYS A 30 1.99 10.63 -5.94
N ASP A 31 2.57 11.59 -5.25
CA ASP A 31 2.04 12.94 -5.13
C ASP A 31 2.31 13.80 -6.39
N ILE A 32 1.88 15.06 -6.35
CA ILE A 32 2.10 16.06 -7.41
C ILE A 32 3.59 16.39 -7.64
N TYR A 33 4.47 16.00 -6.71
CA TYR A 33 5.92 16.19 -6.79
C TYR A 33 6.66 14.91 -7.22
N ASN A 34 5.93 13.90 -7.72
CA ASN A 34 6.46 12.62 -8.20
C ASN A 34 7.16 11.78 -7.11
N ARG A 35 6.78 11.98 -5.83
CA ARG A 35 7.26 11.18 -4.69
C ARG A 35 6.19 10.17 -4.29
N THR A 36 6.59 8.93 -4.00
CA THR A 36 5.65 7.95 -3.45
C THR A 36 5.19 8.40 -2.07
N ARG A 37 3.90 8.66 -1.93
CA ARG A 37 3.30 9.21 -0.71
C ARG A 37 2.01 8.52 -0.30
N PHE A 38 1.50 7.62 -1.12
CA PHE A 38 0.23 6.97 -0.86
C PHE A 38 0.31 5.48 -1.09
N LEU A 39 -0.39 4.73 -0.24
CA LEU A 39 -0.57 3.30 -0.32
C LEU A 39 -2.07 2.98 -0.32
N TYR A 40 -2.53 2.31 -1.36
CA TYR A 40 -3.83 1.69 -1.43
C TYR A 40 -3.71 0.19 -1.12
N VAL A 41 -4.57 -0.33 -0.25
CA VAL A 41 -4.64 -1.76 0.09
C VAL A 41 -6.08 -2.23 -0.04
N ARG A 42 -6.33 -3.23 -0.86
CA ARG A 42 -7.63 -3.85 -1.09
C ARG A 42 -7.60 -5.29 -0.61
N ASN A 43 -8.57 -5.66 0.23
CA ASN A 43 -8.68 -7.02 0.74
C ASN A 43 -9.65 -7.81 -0.14
N ASP A 44 -9.11 -8.49 -1.14
CA ASP A 44 -9.88 -9.20 -2.17
C ASP A 44 -10.71 -10.38 -1.61
N LYS A 45 -10.58 -10.70 -0.31
CA LYS A 45 -11.39 -11.71 0.38
C LYS A 45 -12.75 -11.24 0.87
N TYR A 46 -13.03 -9.94 0.88
CA TYR A 46 -14.24 -9.37 1.51
C TYR A 46 -15.06 -8.46 0.59
N GLU A 47 -14.73 -8.40 -0.69
CA GLU A 47 -15.59 -7.76 -1.70
C GLU A 47 -16.39 -8.88 -2.40
N ASP A 48 -17.63 -9.09 -1.93
CA ASP A 48 -18.73 -9.75 -2.64
C ASP A 48 -19.24 -8.83 -3.77
#